data_AF-A0A0C1UGH2-F1
#
_entry.id   AF-A0A0C1UGH2-F1
#
_cell.length_a   1.000
_cell.length_b   1.000
_cell.length_c   1.000
_cell.angle_alpha   90.00
_cell.angle_beta   90.00
_cell.angle_gamma   90.00
#
_symmetry.space_group_name_H-M   'P 1'
#
loop_
_entity.id
_entity.type
_entity.pdbx_description
1 polymer ?
#
loop_
_entity_poly.entity_id
_entity_poly.type
_entity_poly.pdbx_seq_one_letter_code
_entity_poly.pdbx_strand_id
1 'polypeptide(L)'
;MQPKKFRRFLVSGRATVGWLAVLAPGIMSKVWRLNSPLASETKYLIRFFGIRNVVLAYQLYQADRPDAGPEELEEALRQGIVIDTLDLAFILFSKKHSESRSFGRTAPGLAAAAGIVLGMLSRQNREVPENSQQ
;
A
#
# COMPACT_ATOMS: atom_id res chain seq x y z
N MET A 1 -14.27 -12.21 -14.77
CA MET A 1 -12.79 -12.32 -14.90
C MET A 1 -12.34 -13.51 -14.04
N GLN A 2 -11.49 -14.43 -14.51
CA GLN A 2 -11.09 -15.58 -13.68
C GLN A 2 -10.19 -15.11 -12.51
N PRO A 3 -10.44 -15.57 -11.26
CA PRO A 3 -9.74 -15.07 -10.08
C PRO A 3 -8.21 -15.23 -10.18
N LYS A 4 -7.74 -16.35 -10.74
CA LYS A 4 -6.30 -16.58 -11.00
C LYS A 4 -5.69 -15.57 -11.99
N LYS A 5 -6.43 -15.16 -13.02
CA LYS A 5 -5.96 -14.16 -14.00
C LYS A 5 -5.88 -12.77 -13.36
N PHE A 6 -6.85 -12.43 -12.52
CA PHE A 6 -6.87 -11.17 -11.78
C PHE A 6 -5.69 -11.08 -10.78
N ARG A 7 -5.40 -12.15 -10.03
CA ARG A 7 -4.26 -12.21 -9.10
C ARG A 7 -2.91 -12.03 -9.81
N ARG A 8 -2.69 -12.76 -10.92
CA ARG A 8 -1.47 -12.60 -11.72
C ARG A 8 -1.29 -11.17 -12.22
N PHE A 9 -2.39 -10.52 -12.61
CA PHE A 9 -2.37 -9.12 -13.00
C PHE A 9 -2.02 -8.18 -11.84
N LEU A 10 -2.53 -8.43 -10.63
CA LEU A 10 -2.17 -7.64 -9.44
C LEU A 10 -0.69 -7.80 -9.07
N VAL A 11 -0.19 -9.03 -9.05
CA VAL A 11 1.23 -9.32 -8.78
C VAL A 11 2.12 -8.64 -9.82
N SER A 12 1.84 -8.85 -11.11
CA SER A 12 2.67 -8.30 -12.18
C SER A 12 2.58 -6.78 -12.25
N GLY A 13 1.40 -6.19 -12.04
CA GLY A 13 1.19 -4.75 -11.99
C GLY A 13 1.99 -4.11 -10.87
N ARG A 14 1.87 -4.62 -9.64
CA ARG A 14 2.61 -4.11 -8.47
C ARG A 14 4.11 -4.27 -8.65
N ALA A 15 4.58 -5.42 -9.12
CA ALA A 15 6.00 -5.64 -9.39
C ALA A 15 6.54 -4.68 -10.45
N THR A 16 5.82 -4.50 -11.56
CA THR A 16 6.22 -3.62 -12.67
C THR A 16 6.30 -2.17 -12.22
N VAL A 17 5.25 -1.66 -11.57
CA VAL A 17 5.22 -0.27 -11.07
C VAL A 17 6.27 -0.07 -9.99
N GLY A 18 6.42 -1.05 -9.08
CA GLY A 18 7.41 -1.02 -8.01
C GLY A 18 8.84 -0.92 -8.53
N TRP A 19 9.24 -1.84 -9.42
CA TRP A 19 10.56 -1.82 -10.03
C TRP A 19 10.83 -0.56 -10.85
N LEU A 20 9.84 -0.08 -11.61
CA LEU A 20 9.98 1.15 -12.38
C LEU A 20 10.19 2.37 -11.48
N ALA A 21 9.52 2.43 -10.32
CA ALA A 21 9.73 3.48 -9.32
C ALA A 21 11.12 3.40 -8.65
N VAL A 22 11.66 2.20 -8.43
CA VAL A 22 13.00 2.00 -7.86
C VAL A 22 14.10 2.40 -8.84
N LEU A 23 14.04 1.85 -10.05
CA LEU A 23 15.12 1.96 -11.04
C LEU A 23 15.07 3.30 -11.78
N ALA A 24 13.87 3.80 -12.07
CA ALA A 24 13.68 5.01 -12.87
C ALA A 24 12.66 5.98 -12.23
N PRO A 25 12.95 6.53 -11.04
CA PRO A 25 12.04 7.46 -10.37
C PRO A 25 11.75 8.73 -11.19
N GLY A 26 12.66 9.12 -12.09
CA GLY A 26 12.46 10.23 -13.04
C GLY A 26 11.52 9.94 -14.20
N ILE A 27 11.21 8.67 -14.50
CA ILE A 27 10.14 8.31 -15.44
C ILE A 27 8.80 8.41 -14.74
N MET A 28 8.72 7.90 -13.50
CA MET A 28 7.52 8.04 -12.68
C MET A 28 7.12 9.50 -12.54
N SER A 29 8.06 10.38 -12.25
CA SER A 29 7.75 11.81 -12.12
C SER A 29 7.06 12.43 -13.33
N LYS A 30 7.39 11.98 -14.56
CA LYS A 30 6.74 12.45 -15.78
C LYS A 30 5.30 11.96 -15.87
N VAL A 31 5.05 10.70 -15.52
CA VAL A 31 3.70 10.13 -15.44
C VAL A 31 2.84 10.92 -14.44
N TRP A 32 3.44 11.30 -13.32
CA TRP A 32 2.79 12.06 -12.25
C TRP A 32 2.83 13.59 -12.44
N ARG A 33 3.34 14.09 -13.58
CA ARG A 33 3.49 15.52 -13.89
C ARG A 33 4.18 16.33 -12.78
N LEU A 34 5.14 15.71 -12.09
CA LEU A 34 5.95 16.37 -11.08
C LEU A 34 7.02 17.25 -11.74
N ASN A 35 7.34 18.37 -11.09
CA ASN A 35 8.36 19.30 -11.58
C ASN A 35 9.72 18.60 -11.69
N SER A 36 10.39 18.81 -12.82
CA SER A 36 11.72 18.30 -13.10
C SER A 36 12.76 19.44 -13.00
N PRO A 37 13.96 19.20 -12.47
CA PRO A 37 14.45 17.95 -11.88
C PRO A 37 13.80 17.67 -10.51
N LEU A 38 13.60 16.38 -10.20
CA LEU A 38 13.06 15.98 -8.91
C LEU A 38 14.09 16.27 -7.82
N ALA A 39 13.61 16.87 -6.74
CA ALA A 39 14.33 16.94 -5.48
C ALA A 39 14.76 15.53 -5.02
N SER A 40 15.89 15.45 -4.34
CA SER A 40 16.48 14.17 -3.93
C SER A 40 15.54 13.40 -3.01
N GLU A 41 14.88 14.12 -2.10
CA GLU A 41 13.88 13.63 -1.16
C GLU A 41 12.69 12.97 -1.89
N THR A 42 12.19 13.61 -2.95
CA THR A 42 11.11 13.06 -3.77
C THR A 42 11.56 11.78 -4.49
N LYS A 43 12.80 11.71 -4.97
CA LYS A 43 13.33 10.47 -5.56
C LYS A 43 13.43 9.34 -4.53
N TYR A 44 13.89 9.63 -3.31
CA TYR A 44 13.92 8.62 -2.23
C TYR A 44 12.52 8.13 -1.87
N LEU A 45 11.55 9.04 -1.77
CA LEU A 45 10.17 8.69 -1.48
C LEU A 45 9.54 7.82 -2.57
N ILE A 46 9.74 8.17 -3.86
CA ILE A 46 9.28 7.35 -4.98
C ILE A 46 9.90 5.95 -4.92
N ARG A 47 11.21 5.84 -4.66
CA ARG A 47 11.88 4.54 -4.52
C ARG A 47 11.35 3.75 -3.33
N PHE A 48 11.06 4.41 -2.21
CA PHE A 48 10.51 3.76 -1.03
C PHE A 48 9.13 3.14 -1.29
N PHE A 49 8.21 3.90 -1.91
CA PHE A 49 6.93 3.35 -2.38
C PHE A 49 7.13 2.23 -3.40
N GLY A 50 8.14 2.36 -4.26
CA GLY A 50 8.53 1.33 -5.22
C GLY A 50 8.93 0.00 -4.57
N ILE A 51 9.88 0.03 -3.63
CA ILE A 51 10.36 -1.15 -2.89
C ILE A 51 9.19 -1.82 -2.18
N ARG A 52 8.35 -1.03 -1.49
CA ARG A 52 7.14 -1.53 -0.82
C ARG A 52 6.21 -2.27 -1.78
N ASN A 53 5.96 -1.72 -2.97
CA ASN A 53 5.14 -2.39 -3.98
C ASN A 53 5.75 -3.70 -4.47
N VAL A 54 7.08 -3.77 -4.61
CA VAL A 54 7.78 -5.02 -4.94
C VAL A 54 7.61 -6.06 -3.82
N VAL A 55 7.78 -5.66 -2.56
CA VAL A 55 7.61 -6.54 -1.40
C VAL A 55 6.18 -7.08 -1.32
N LEU A 56 5.16 -6.22 -1.48
CA LEU A 56 3.76 -6.64 -1.47
C LEU A 56 3.41 -7.53 -2.67
N ALA A 57 4.00 -7.28 -3.84
CA ALA A 57 3.85 -8.16 -5.00
C ALA A 57 4.41 -9.55 -4.71
N TYR A 58 5.57 -9.61 -4.05
CA TYR A 58 6.19 -10.87 -3.65
C TYR A 58 5.36 -11.62 -2.60
N GLN A 59 4.85 -10.93 -1.57
CA GLN A 59 3.97 -11.54 -0.58
C GLN A 59 2.68 -12.10 -1.21
N LEU A 60 2.05 -11.34 -2.11
CA LEU A 60 0.86 -11.80 -2.82
C LEU A 60 1.17 -12.98 -3.76
N TYR A 61 2.35 -12.99 -4.38
CA TYR A 61 2.80 -14.12 -5.20
C TYR A 61 2.99 -15.39 -4.35
N GLN A 62 3.65 -15.26 -3.19
CA GLN A 62 3.87 -16.37 -2.26
C GLN A 62 2.55 -16.91 -1.69
N ALA A 63 1.56 -16.04 -1.47
CA ALA A 63 0.25 -16.44 -0.97
C ALA A 63 -0.67 -17.10 -2.02
N ASP A 64 -0.33 -17.05 -3.32
CA ASP A 64 -1.07 -17.73 -4.41
C ASP A 64 -0.49 -19.13 -4.72
N ARG A 65 0.38 -19.66 -3.84
CA ARG A 65 0.95 -21.00 -3.97
C ARG A 65 -0.13 -22.09 -3.81
N PRO A 66 0.01 -23.27 -4.46
CA PRO A 66 -1.03 -24.31 -4.48
C PRO A 66 -1.34 -24.89 -3.09
N ASP A 67 -0.39 -24.81 -2.17
CA ASP A 67 -0.41 -25.29 -0.78
C ASP A 67 -0.81 -24.23 0.25
N ALA A 68 -1.00 -22.97 -0.16
CA ALA A 68 -1.40 -21.90 0.75
C ALA A 68 -2.86 -22.07 1.17
N GLY A 69 -3.11 -21.84 2.46
CA GLY A 69 -4.47 -21.73 2.97
C GLY A 69 -5.23 -20.58 2.28
N PRO A 70 -6.56 -20.71 2.09
CA PRO A 70 -7.37 -19.62 1.51
C PRO A 70 -7.25 -18.31 2.30
N GLU A 71 -6.98 -18.40 3.60
CA GLU A 71 -6.77 -17.26 4.51
C GLU A 71 -5.46 -16.49 4.24
N GLU A 72 -4.38 -17.18 3.83
CA GLU A 72 -3.08 -16.52 3.54
C GLU A 72 -3.21 -15.54 2.38
N LEU A 73 -3.97 -15.94 1.36
CA LEU A 73 -4.22 -15.11 0.19
C LEU A 73 -5.12 -13.91 0.52
N GLU A 74 -6.18 -14.14 1.29
CA GLU A 74 -7.08 -13.06 1.71
C GLU A 74 -6.34 -12.03 2.53
N GLU A 75 -5.49 -12.47 3.47
CA GLU A 75 -4.68 -11.58 4.29
C GLU A 75 -3.64 -10.82 3.46
N ALA A 76 -2.97 -11.47 2.50
CA ALA A 76 -2.02 -10.78 1.61
C ALA A 76 -2.71 -9.70 0.75
N LEU A 77 -3.93 -9.97 0.26
CA LEU A 77 -4.75 -8.98 -0.45
C LEU A 77 -5.18 -7.84 0.49
N ARG A 78 -5.60 -8.17 1.71
CA ARG A 78 -6.03 -7.19 2.73
C ARG A 78 -4.89 -6.26 3.12
N GLN A 79 -3.71 -6.79 3.39
CA GLN A 79 -2.50 -6.02 3.64
C GLN A 79 -2.18 -5.10 2.46
N GLY A 80 -2.28 -5.62 1.24
CA GLY A 80 -2.12 -4.84 0.02
C GLY A 80 -3.07 -3.63 -0.05
N ILE A 81 -4.36 -3.81 0.25
CA ILE A 81 -5.36 -2.74 0.23
C ILE A 81 -5.11 -1.72 1.35
N VAL A 82 -4.78 -2.19 2.55
CA VAL A 82 -4.48 -1.32 3.70
C VAL A 82 -3.32 -0.40 3.38
N ILE A 83 -2.23 -0.96 2.84
CA ILE A 83 -1.05 -0.17 2.50
C ILE A 83 -1.35 0.81 1.37
N ASP A 84 -2.07 0.39 0.32
CA ASP A 84 -2.47 1.30 -0.77
C ASP A 84 -3.32 2.47 -0.26
N THR A 85 -4.22 2.21 0.71
CA THR A 85 -5.05 3.23 1.34
C THR A 85 -4.21 4.22 2.16
N LEU A 86 -3.23 3.71 2.91
CA LEU A 86 -2.30 4.54 3.68
C LEU A 86 -1.42 5.40 2.75
N ASP A 87 -0.97 4.85 1.63
CA ASP A 87 -0.18 5.58 0.63
C ASP A 87 -1.01 6.71 0.00
N LEU A 88 -2.27 6.44 -0.36
CA LEU A 88 -3.17 7.45 -0.87
C LEU A 88 -3.43 8.56 0.16
N ALA A 89 -3.70 8.20 1.42
CA ALA A 89 -3.86 9.15 2.50
C ALA A 89 -2.60 10.01 2.66
N PHE A 90 -1.42 9.39 2.70
CA PHE A 90 -0.15 10.08 2.81
C PHE A 90 0.04 11.11 1.69
N ILE A 91 -0.24 10.74 0.44
CA ILE A 91 -0.13 11.64 -0.72
C ILE A 91 -1.11 12.81 -0.60
N LEU A 92 -2.38 12.54 -0.25
CA LEU A 92 -3.41 13.57 -0.09
C LEU A 92 -3.07 14.57 1.02
N PHE A 93 -2.62 14.08 2.19
CA PHE A 93 -2.21 14.92 3.31
C PHE A 93 -0.92 15.70 3.02
N SER A 94 0.03 15.10 2.30
CA SER A 94 1.26 15.78 1.88
C SER A 94 0.98 16.92 0.90
N LYS A 95 0.04 16.73 -0.03
CA LYS A 95 -0.36 17.77 -0.99
C LYS A 95 -1.05 18.96 -0.31
N LYS A 96 -1.90 18.70 0.68
CA LYS A 96 -2.62 19.75 1.44
C LYS A 96 -1.69 20.63 2.29
N HIS A 97 -0.55 20.09 2.74
CA HIS A 97 0.45 20.83 3.51
C HIS A 97 1.54 21.51 2.67
N SER A 98 1.57 21.28 1.35
CA SER A 98 2.52 21.95 0.46
C SER A 98 2.28 23.47 0.33
N GLU A 99 1.14 23.99 0.82
CA GLU A 99 0.87 25.43 0.87
C GLU A 99 1.30 26.10 2.19
N SER A 100 1.66 25.36 3.24
CA SER A 100 2.26 25.97 4.44
C SER A 100 3.09 24.99 5.29
N ARG A 101 4.39 25.31 5.38
CA ARG A 101 5.42 24.94 6.39
C ARG A 101 5.31 23.60 7.17
N SER A 102 6.47 22.92 7.16
CA SER A 102 7.02 22.02 8.20
C SER A 102 6.39 20.63 8.38
N PHE A 103 7.16 19.64 7.92
CA PHE A 103 6.97 18.19 8.03
C PHE A 103 6.85 17.67 9.48
N GLY A 104 7.15 18.50 10.50
CA GLY A 104 7.19 18.09 11.91
C GLY A 104 5.83 18.03 12.63
N ARG A 105 4.74 18.55 12.04
CA ARG A 105 3.42 18.63 12.69
C ARG A 105 2.38 17.59 12.24
N THR A 106 2.70 16.76 11.25
CA THR A 106 1.76 15.81 10.62
C THR A 106 1.79 14.39 11.20
N ALA A 107 2.77 14.07 12.06
CA ALA A 107 2.89 12.77 12.72
C ALA A 107 1.63 12.32 13.51
N PRO A 108 0.89 13.21 14.22
CA PRO A 108 -0.30 12.79 14.97
C PRO A 108 -1.49 12.41 14.07
N GLY A 109 -1.65 13.10 12.94
CA GLY A 109 -2.75 12.85 12.00
C GLY A 109 -2.59 11.54 11.23
N LEU A 110 -1.35 11.20 10.85
CA LEU A 110 -1.02 9.91 10.23
C LEU A 110 -1.17 8.75 11.21
N ALA A 111 -0.77 8.93 12.47
CA ALA A 111 -0.99 7.94 13.53
C ALA A 111 -2.48 7.71 13.81
N ALA A 112 -3.29 8.77 13.82
CA ALA A 112 -4.75 8.67 14.01
C ALA A 112 -5.44 7.95 12.83
N ALA A 113 -5.07 8.26 11.59
CA ALA A 113 -5.61 7.59 10.42
C ALA A 113 -5.21 6.10 10.36
N ALA A 114 -3.95 5.78 10.68
CA ALA A 114 -3.49 4.40 10.79
C ALA A 114 -4.21 3.65 11.92
N GLY A 115 -4.45 4.30 13.07
CA GLY A 115 -5.22 3.75 14.18
C GLY A 115 -6.68 3.47 13.83
N ILE A 116 -7.32 4.30 13.01
CA ILE A 116 -8.70 4.07 12.53
C ILE A 116 -8.74 2.88 11.58
N VAL A 117 -7.80 2.78 10.64
CA VAL A 117 -7.72 1.64 9.71
C VAL A 117 -7.43 0.34 10.47
N LEU A 118 -6.48 0.34 11.40
CA LEU A 118 -6.19 -0.80 12.28
C LEU A 118 -7.37 -1.16 13.18
N GLY A 119 -8.08 -0.18 13.73
CA GLY A 119 -9.26 -0.38 14.56
C GLY A 119 -10.45 -0.96 13.78
N MET A 120 -10.63 -0.54 12.53
CA MET A 120 -11.64 -1.13 11.63
C MET A 120 -11.27 -2.58 11.26
N LEU A 121 -9.99 -2.89 11.05
CA LEU A 121 -9.53 -4.27 10.83
C LEU A 121 -9.72 -5.15 12.06
N SER A 122 -9.44 -4.64 13.27
CA SER A 122 -9.62 -5.37 14.54
C SER A 122 -11.09 -5.68 14.83
N ARG A 123 -12.00 -4.79 14.45
CA ARG A 123 -13.45 -5.00 14.64
C ARG A 123 -13.99 -6.12 13.75
N GLN A 124 -13.43 -6.31 12.56
CA GLN A 124 -13.88 -7.35 11.63
C GLN A 124 -13.45 -8.79 12.05
N ASN A 125 -12.44 -8.92 12.91
CA ASN A 125 -12.05 -10.21 13.51
C ASN A 125 -12.83 -10.58 14.78
N ARG A 126 -13.78 -9.72 15.23
CA ARG A 126 -14.49 -9.90 16.50
C ARG A 126 -15.99 -10.20 16.34
N GLU A 127 -16.40 -10.63 15.16
CA GLU A 127 -17.73 -11.19 14.91
C GLU A 127 -17.64 -12.72 14.69
N VAL A 128 -17.10 -13.43 15.68
CA VAL A 128 -17.50 -14.82 15.90
C VAL A 128 -18.70 -14.74 16.85
N PRO A 129 -19.91 -15.13 16.43
CA PRO A 129 -21.06 -15.15 17.32
C PRO A 129 -20.83 -16.25 18.35
N GLU A 130 -20.61 -15.85 19.60
CA GLU A 130 -20.67 -16.75 20.73
C GLU A 130 -22.15 -17.12 20.94
N ASN A 131 -22.60 -18.12 20.20
CA ASN A 131 -23.86 -18.81 20.46
C ASN A 131 -23.64 -20.31 20.24
N SER A 132 -23.10 -20.96 21.27
CA SER A 132 -23.08 -22.41 21.46
C SER A 132 -22.87 -22.74 22.94
N GLN A 133 -23.93 -22.54 23.73
CA GLN A 133 -24.42 -23.37 24.84
C GLN A 133 -23.38 -24.09 25.75
N GLN A 134 -23.35 -23.70 27.03
CA GLN A 134 -23.91 -24.50 28.13
C GLN A 134 -24.14 -23.64 29.38
#